data_AF-A0A940AE32-F1
#
_entry.id   AF-A0A940AE32-F1
#
_cell.length_a   1.000
_cell.length_b   1.000
_cell.length_c   1.000
_cell.angle_alpha   90.00
_cell.angle_beta   90.00
_cell.angle_gamma   90.00
#
_symmetry.space_group_name_H-M   'P 1'
#
loop_
_entity.id
_entity.type
_entity.pdbx_description
1 polymer ?
#
loop_
_entity_poly.entity_id
_entity_poly.type
_entity_poly.pdbx_seq_one_letter_code
_entity_poly.pdbx_strand_id
1 'polypeptide(L)'
;MKHNTLPEFHLEKVYIELIGAGATGSLILAGLVRLHLAMLELGHPQGLAVRCWDPDSITHANIGRQLYVESEIGQNKAITLITRYNYHFGLEWYAMPERFHTGRYYYHGNAIVISAVDSRKSRKEISESLKQYSKAYYIDCGCGKDYGQIYIGNGSPELPYPWIKHPELIDESKDSEHRS
;
A
#
# COMPACT_ATOMS: atom_id res chain seq x y z
N MET A 1 26.19 6.49 2.74
CA MET A 1 25.79 6.29 4.16
C MET A 1 24.99 4.99 4.22
N LYS A 2 25.25 4.12 5.21
CA LYS A 2 24.50 2.87 5.36
C LYS A 2 23.18 3.18 6.05
N HIS A 3 22.06 2.92 5.38
CA HIS A 3 20.73 3.08 5.96
C HIS A 3 20.47 1.94 6.93
N ASN A 4 20.07 2.25 8.17
CA ASN A 4 19.77 1.25 9.20
C ASN A 4 18.26 1.27 9.46
N THR A 5 17.62 0.11 9.30
CA THR A 5 16.23 -0.09 9.71
C THR A 5 16.14 -0.18 11.23
N LEU A 6 15.00 0.23 11.78
CA LEU A 6 14.70 0.07 13.20
C LEU A 6 14.64 -1.43 13.57
N PRO A 7 15.16 -1.86 14.74
CA PRO A 7 15.17 -3.27 15.16
C PRO A 7 13.79 -3.96 15.13
N GLU A 8 12.73 -3.19 15.35
CA GLU A 8 11.33 -3.62 15.36
C GLU A 8 10.93 -4.28 14.02
N PHE A 9 11.58 -3.95 12.90
CA PHE A 9 11.37 -4.62 11.60
C PHE A 9 11.84 -6.08 11.56
N HIS A 10 12.70 -6.50 12.50
CA HIS A 10 13.28 -7.84 12.56
C HIS A 10 12.74 -8.66 13.74
N LEU A 11 12.26 -7.98 14.77
CA LEU A 11 11.87 -8.58 16.05
C LEU A 11 10.35 -8.61 16.25
N GLU A 12 9.62 -7.74 15.57
CA GLU A 12 8.18 -7.56 15.75
C GLU A 12 7.42 -7.73 14.43
N LYS A 13 6.10 -7.78 14.54
CA LYS A 13 5.19 -7.77 13.38
C LYS A 13 5.39 -6.49 12.56
N VAL A 14 5.60 -6.64 11.25
CA VAL A 14 5.73 -5.48 10.35
C VAL A 14 4.35 -5.09 9.82
N TYR A 15 3.94 -3.85 10.06
CA TYR A 15 2.62 -3.35 9.66
C TYR A 15 2.68 -2.73 8.27
N ILE A 16 1.81 -3.19 7.38
CA ILE A 16 1.71 -2.69 6.01
C ILE A 16 0.35 -2.05 5.79
N GLU A 17 0.35 -0.79 5.35
CA GLU A 17 -0.83 -0.10 4.83
C GLU A 17 -0.72 -0.03 3.32
N LEU A 18 -1.42 -0.93 2.63
CA LEU A 18 -1.49 -0.92 1.17
C LEU A 18 -2.71 -0.11 0.72
N ILE A 19 -2.46 1.03 0.09
CA ILE A 19 -3.51 1.97 -0.32
C ILE A 19 -3.70 1.87 -1.83
N GLY A 20 -4.84 1.34 -2.24
CA GLY A 20 -5.17 1.00 -3.62
C GLY A 20 -4.99 -0.50 -3.88
N ALA A 21 -6.03 -1.15 -4.38
CA ALA A 21 -6.10 -2.55 -4.79
C ALA A 21 -6.38 -2.69 -6.30
N GLY A 22 -6.04 -1.66 -7.08
CA GLY A 22 -6.10 -1.66 -8.54
C GLY A 22 -5.04 -2.55 -9.21
N ALA A 23 -4.59 -2.19 -10.41
CA ALA A 23 -3.62 -2.99 -11.16
C ALA A 23 -2.30 -3.21 -10.40
N THR A 24 -1.66 -2.14 -9.96
CA THR A 24 -0.42 -2.22 -9.17
C THR A 24 -0.68 -2.82 -7.79
N GLY A 25 -1.74 -2.37 -7.11
CA GLY A 25 -2.08 -2.79 -5.75
C GLY A 25 -2.36 -4.28 -5.62
N SER A 26 -3.15 -4.85 -6.54
CA SER A 26 -3.46 -6.28 -6.53
C SER A 26 -2.22 -7.17 -6.68
N LEU A 27 -1.26 -6.77 -7.53
CA LEU A 27 0.02 -7.45 -7.69
C LEU A 27 0.91 -7.31 -6.45
N ILE A 28 0.98 -6.12 -5.85
CA ILE A 28 1.71 -5.89 -4.60
C ILE A 28 1.15 -6.77 -3.50
N LEU A 29 -0.17 -6.82 -3.32
CA LEU A 29 -0.80 -7.63 -2.28
C LEU A 29 -0.47 -9.13 -2.44
N ALA A 30 -0.51 -9.65 -3.67
CA ALA A 30 -0.08 -11.02 -3.95
C ALA A 30 1.41 -11.26 -3.59
N GLY A 31 2.26 -10.27 -3.87
CA GLY A 31 3.67 -10.29 -3.48
C GLY A 31 3.88 -10.26 -1.97
N LEU A 32 3.10 -9.45 -1.24
CA LEU A 32 3.14 -9.38 0.23
C LEU A 32 2.78 -10.72 0.86
N VAL A 33 1.81 -11.47 0.30
CA VAL A 33 1.49 -12.83 0.78
C VAL A 33 2.72 -13.73 0.68
N ARG A 34 3.37 -13.75 -0.49
CA ARG A 34 4.59 -14.56 -0.70
C ARG A 34 5.72 -14.13 0.23
N LEU A 35 5.89 -12.82 0.42
CA LEU A 35 6.91 -12.27 1.32
C LEU A 35 6.63 -12.67 2.77
N HIS A 36 5.38 -12.55 3.25
CA HIS A 36 4.99 -12.97 4.59
C HIS A 36 5.34 -14.44 4.85
N LEU A 37 4.95 -15.34 3.95
CA LEU A 37 5.23 -16.77 4.08
C LEU A 37 6.75 -17.05 4.08
N ALA A 38 7.49 -16.42 3.18
CA ALA A 38 8.95 -16.55 3.13
C ALA A 38 9.63 -16.00 4.39
N MET A 39 9.15 -14.89 4.94
CA MET A 39 9.66 -14.32 6.19
C MET A 39 9.50 -15.31 7.35
N LEU A 40 8.32 -15.92 7.49
CA LEU A 40 8.09 -16.92 8.54
C LEU A 40 8.99 -18.15 8.38
N GLU A 41 9.10 -18.68 7.16
CA GLU A 41 9.96 -19.83 6.85
C GLU A 41 11.44 -19.55 7.17
N LEU A 42 11.89 -18.31 6.93
CA LEU A 42 13.25 -17.87 7.23
C LEU A 42 13.46 -17.46 8.70
N GLY A 43 12.47 -17.65 9.58
CA GLY A 43 12.58 -17.47 11.02
C GLY A 43 12.21 -16.07 11.53
N HIS A 44 11.57 -15.22 10.71
CA HIS A 44 11.01 -13.97 11.22
C HIS A 44 9.85 -14.29 12.20
N PRO A 45 9.82 -13.70 13.41
CA PRO A 45 8.95 -14.18 14.48
C PRO A 45 7.45 -13.97 14.21
N GLN A 46 7.07 -12.96 13.42
CA GLN A 46 5.66 -12.55 13.27
C GLN A 46 5.21 -12.20 11.84
N GLY A 47 6.09 -12.35 10.85
CA GLY A 47 5.87 -11.91 9.47
C GLY A 47 5.29 -10.48 9.32
N LEU A 48 4.43 -10.34 8.31
CA LEU A 48 3.66 -9.12 7.99
C LEU A 48 2.24 -9.15 8.54
N ALA A 49 1.71 -8.00 8.93
CA ALA A 49 0.28 -7.74 9.05
C ALA A 49 -0.14 -6.63 8.09
N VAL A 50 -1.05 -6.96 7.19
CA VAL A 50 -1.44 -6.07 6.10
C VAL A 50 -2.86 -5.57 6.31
N ARG A 51 -3.06 -4.29 6.03
CA ARG A 51 -4.36 -3.70 5.75
C ARG A 51 -4.37 -3.16 4.33
N CYS A 52 -5.39 -3.52 3.57
CA CYS A 52 -5.59 -3.05 2.21
C CYS A 52 -6.80 -2.11 2.14
N TRP A 53 -6.60 -0.92 1.59
CA TRP A 53 -7.60 0.13 1.48
C TRP A 53 -7.99 0.36 0.03
N ASP A 54 -9.26 0.18 -0.29
CA ASP A 54 -9.79 0.53 -1.61
C ASP A 54 -11.31 0.71 -1.52
N PRO A 55 -11.85 1.91 -1.83
CA PRO A 55 -13.28 2.16 -1.76
C PRO A 55 -14.06 1.54 -2.94
N ASP A 56 -13.38 1.12 -4.02
CA ASP A 56 -14.05 0.81 -5.27
C ASP A 56 -14.56 -0.64 -5.32
N SER A 57 -15.63 -0.81 -6.09
CA SER A 57 -16.08 -2.13 -6.56
C SER A 57 -15.35 -2.57 -7.82
N ILE A 58 -15.28 -3.88 -8.01
CA ILE A 58 -14.74 -4.52 -9.20
C ILE A 58 -15.73 -4.34 -10.36
N THR A 59 -15.20 -4.00 -11.52
CA THR A 59 -15.93 -3.82 -12.77
C THR A 59 -15.35 -4.71 -13.87
N HIS A 60 -16.06 -4.87 -14.99
CA HIS A 60 -15.54 -5.61 -16.16
C HIS A 60 -14.17 -5.10 -16.64
N ALA A 61 -13.90 -3.79 -16.56
CA ALA A 61 -12.64 -3.20 -16.98
C ALA A 61 -11.43 -3.65 -16.14
N ASN A 62 -11.66 -4.20 -14.95
CA ASN A 62 -10.61 -4.66 -14.06
C ASN A 62 -10.15 -6.09 -14.40
N ILE A 63 -11.00 -6.90 -15.05
CA ILE A 63 -10.71 -8.30 -15.37
C ILE A 63 -9.52 -8.38 -16.35
N GLY A 64 -8.58 -9.28 -16.05
CA GLY A 64 -7.37 -9.51 -16.86
C GLY A 64 -6.24 -8.51 -16.67
N ARG A 65 -6.50 -7.32 -16.09
CA ARG A 65 -5.45 -6.32 -15.76
C ARG A 65 -5.19 -6.22 -14.26
N GLN A 66 -6.14 -6.64 -13.45
CA GLN A 66 -6.08 -6.71 -12.00
C GLN A 66 -6.37 -8.15 -11.60
N LEU A 67 -5.93 -8.60 -10.43
CA LEU A 67 -6.08 -10.00 -10.00
C LEU A 67 -7.51 -10.35 -9.54
N TYR A 68 -8.53 -9.98 -10.32
CA TYR A 68 -9.94 -10.31 -10.10
C TYR A 68 -10.45 -11.26 -11.17
N VAL A 69 -11.50 -12.01 -10.83
CA VAL A 69 -12.21 -12.91 -11.75
C VAL A 69 -13.64 -12.42 -12.00
N GLU A 70 -14.26 -12.92 -13.06
CA GLU A 70 -15.57 -12.45 -13.53
C GLU A 70 -16.69 -12.60 -12.47
N SER A 71 -16.64 -13.66 -11.66
CA SER A 71 -17.60 -13.90 -10.57
C SER A 71 -17.49 -12.90 -9.41
N GLU A 72 -16.47 -12.05 -9.40
CA GLU A 72 -16.23 -11.06 -8.33
C GLU A 72 -16.70 -9.65 -8.73
N ILE A 73 -17.19 -9.46 -9.95
CA ILE A 73 -17.73 -8.17 -10.40
C ILE A 73 -18.85 -7.71 -9.45
N GLY A 74 -18.79 -6.43 -9.07
CA GLY A 74 -19.70 -5.82 -8.09
C GLY A 74 -19.22 -5.88 -6.65
N GLN A 75 -18.31 -6.79 -6.30
CA GLN A 75 -17.71 -6.86 -4.95
C GLN A 75 -16.65 -5.77 -4.76
N ASN A 76 -16.38 -5.36 -3.52
CA ASN A 76 -15.32 -4.40 -3.20
C ASN A 76 -13.93 -5.02 -3.41
N LYS A 77 -13.05 -4.25 -4.07
CA LYS A 77 -11.69 -4.68 -4.44
C LYS A 77 -10.85 -5.18 -3.25
N ALA A 78 -10.77 -4.38 -2.18
CA ALA A 78 -9.97 -4.72 -1.00
C ALA A 78 -10.53 -5.94 -0.26
N ILE A 79 -11.85 -5.99 -0.05
CA ILE A 79 -12.52 -7.12 0.60
C ILE A 79 -12.25 -8.41 -0.19
N THR A 80 -12.46 -8.39 -1.50
CA THR A 80 -12.29 -9.57 -2.34
C THR A 80 -10.88 -10.17 -2.24
N LEU A 81 -9.82 -9.37 -2.39
CA LEU A 81 -8.46 -9.91 -2.32
C LEU A 81 -8.06 -10.35 -0.92
N ILE A 82 -8.38 -9.57 0.12
CA ILE A 82 -8.02 -9.92 1.49
C ILE A 82 -8.76 -11.19 1.93
N THR A 83 -10.07 -11.29 1.69
CA THR A 83 -10.84 -12.50 2.00
C THR A 83 -10.27 -13.70 1.27
N ARG A 84 -9.91 -13.54 -0.02
CA ARG A 84 -9.26 -14.61 -0.79
C ARG A 84 -7.96 -15.05 -0.12
N TYR A 85 -7.04 -14.13 0.17
CA TYR A 85 -5.74 -14.50 0.73
C TYR A 85 -5.81 -15.04 2.15
N ASN A 86 -6.68 -14.48 3.00
CA ASN A 86 -6.95 -15.02 4.33
C ASN A 86 -7.44 -16.47 4.24
N TYR A 87 -8.38 -16.76 3.34
CA TYR A 87 -8.93 -18.11 3.17
C TYR A 87 -7.88 -19.10 2.61
N HIS A 88 -7.09 -18.69 1.62
CA HIS A 88 -6.15 -19.58 0.95
C HIS A 88 -4.88 -19.87 1.76
N PHE A 89 -4.44 -18.92 2.58
CA PHE A 89 -3.14 -18.98 3.26
C PHE A 89 -3.25 -18.90 4.79
N GLY A 90 -4.46 -18.89 5.37
CA GLY A 90 -4.68 -18.84 6.81
C GLY A 90 -4.19 -17.54 7.45
N LEU A 91 -4.37 -16.41 6.75
CA LEU A 91 -3.91 -15.09 7.21
C LEU A 91 -5.02 -14.36 7.98
N GLU A 92 -4.61 -13.38 8.79
CA GLU A 92 -5.50 -12.50 9.56
C GLU A 92 -5.30 -11.02 9.15
N TRP A 93 -5.36 -10.76 7.84
CA TRP A 93 -5.22 -9.41 7.29
C TRP A 93 -6.58 -8.72 7.15
N TYR A 94 -6.59 -7.39 7.10
CA TYR A 94 -7.84 -6.61 7.07
C TYR A 94 -8.05 -5.90 5.74
N ALA A 95 -9.30 -5.88 5.29
CA ALA A 95 -9.76 -5.04 4.20
C ALA A 95 -10.48 -3.81 4.76
N MET A 96 -10.18 -2.66 4.18
CA MET A 96 -10.80 -1.39 4.49
C MET A 96 -11.50 -0.90 3.22
N PRO A 97 -12.82 -1.11 3.06
CA PRO A 97 -13.58 -0.72 1.87
C PRO A 97 -13.88 0.77 1.83
N GLU A 98 -12.90 1.59 2.17
CA GLU A 98 -13.01 3.04 2.33
C GLU A 98 -11.70 3.72 1.90
N ARG A 99 -11.75 5.04 1.72
CA ARG A 99 -10.56 5.84 1.48
C ARG A 99 -9.65 5.80 2.69
N PHE A 100 -8.34 5.81 2.46
CA PHE A 100 -7.36 5.85 3.54
C PHE A 100 -7.55 7.10 4.41
N HIS A 101 -7.57 6.90 5.72
CA HIS A 101 -7.62 7.96 6.71
C HIS A 101 -6.74 7.61 7.91
N THR A 102 -6.39 8.65 8.68
CA THR A 102 -5.62 8.48 9.91
C THR A 102 -6.54 8.10 11.06
N GLY A 103 -6.66 6.80 11.34
CA GLY A 103 -7.18 6.30 12.61
C GLY A 103 -6.08 5.99 13.63
N ARG A 104 -6.46 5.67 14.89
CA ARG A 104 -5.55 5.23 15.97
C ARG A 104 -4.99 3.81 15.76
N TYR A 105 -4.64 3.44 14.53
CA TYR A 105 -4.34 2.05 14.21
C TYR A 105 -2.85 1.67 14.26
N TYR A 106 -2.00 2.49 14.91
CA TYR A 106 -0.54 2.34 14.82
C TYR A 106 0.19 2.65 16.09
N TYR A 107 1.02 1.69 16.45
CA TYR A 107 1.94 1.73 17.56
C TYR A 107 3.32 1.41 16.97
N HIS A 108 4.23 2.38 17.01
CA HIS A 108 5.68 2.19 16.88
C HIS A 108 6.28 1.94 15.47
N GLY A 109 7.61 2.06 15.40
CA GLY A 109 8.41 2.37 14.19
C GLY A 109 8.57 1.26 13.14
N ASN A 110 7.71 0.26 13.09
CA ASN A 110 7.71 -0.87 12.15
C ASN A 110 6.57 -0.80 11.11
N ALA A 111 6.13 0.41 10.77
CA ALA A 111 5.09 0.64 9.77
C ALA A 111 5.66 1.00 8.39
N ILE A 112 5.07 0.40 7.34
CA ILE A 112 5.30 0.74 5.93
C ILE A 112 3.95 1.07 5.30
N VAL A 113 3.85 2.27 4.74
CA VAL A 113 2.72 2.70 3.93
C VAL A 113 3.11 2.57 2.46
N ILE A 114 2.35 1.81 1.70
CA ILE A 114 2.56 1.59 0.26
C ILE A 114 1.38 2.19 -0.47
N SER A 115 1.61 3.22 -1.28
CA SER A 115 0.56 3.75 -2.16
C SER A 115 0.66 3.12 -3.54
N ALA A 116 -0.47 2.64 -4.04
CA ALA A 116 -0.68 2.13 -5.39
C ALA A 116 -1.89 2.83 -6.03
N VAL A 117 -1.96 4.16 -5.81
CA VAL A 117 -3.05 5.03 -6.25
C VAL A 117 -2.70 5.73 -7.57
N ASP A 118 -3.72 6.11 -8.33
CA ASP A 118 -3.61 6.67 -9.67
C ASP A 118 -3.78 8.20 -9.75
N SER A 119 -4.27 8.82 -8.67
CA SER A 119 -4.46 10.26 -8.55
C SER A 119 -3.42 10.93 -7.63
N ARG A 120 -3.11 12.20 -7.91
CA ARG A 120 -2.31 13.04 -7.03
C ARG A 120 -3.11 13.50 -5.83
N LYS A 121 -4.42 13.69 -5.98
CA LYS A 121 -5.33 13.93 -4.84
C LYS A 121 -5.17 12.87 -3.76
N SER A 122 -5.25 11.59 -4.12
CA SER A 122 -5.04 10.51 -3.14
C SER A 122 -3.62 10.53 -2.56
N ARG A 123 -2.58 10.79 -3.36
CA ARG A 123 -1.21 10.95 -2.84
C ARG A 123 -1.11 12.10 -1.83
N LYS A 124 -1.80 13.22 -2.05
CA LYS A 124 -1.83 14.35 -1.13
C LYS A 124 -2.52 14.00 0.19
N GLU A 125 -3.70 13.36 0.14
CA GLU A 125 -4.42 12.87 1.32
C GLU A 125 -3.54 11.92 2.16
N ILE A 126 -2.79 11.03 1.50
CA ILE A 126 -1.82 10.14 2.15
C ILE A 126 -0.66 10.91 2.77
N SER A 127 -0.12 11.92 2.07
CA SER A 127 0.98 12.75 2.58
C SER A 127 0.61 13.53 3.84
N GLU A 128 -0.63 14.03 3.90
CA GLU A 128 -1.18 14.71 5.07
C GLU A 128 -1.37 13.72 6.23
N SER A 129 -1.83 12.52 5.90
CA SER A 129 -1.99 11.42 6.84
C SER A 129 -0.66 11.00 7.48
N LEU A 130 0.40 10.88 6.67
CA LEU A 130 1.74 10.46 7.12
C LEU A 130 2.40 11.42 8.12
N LYS A 131 1.92 12.67 8.25
CA LYS A 131 2.38 13.59 9.31
C LYS A 131 2.10 13.04 10.71
N GLN A 132 1.08 12.18 10.85
CA GLN A 132 0.72 11.53 12.11
C GLN A 132 1.50 10.22 12.35
N TYR A 133 2.24 9.73 11.34
CA TYR A 133 3.03 8.51 11.41
C TYR A 133 4.52 8.87 11.49
N SER A 134 5.01 9.09 12.71
CA SER A 134 6.43 9.33 12.89
C SER A 134 7.24 8.11 12.45
N LYS A 135 8.21 8.30 11.55
CA LYS A 135 9.19 7.28 11.11
C LYS A 135 8.63 6.12 10.27
N ALA A 136 7.39 6.20 9.77
CA ALA A 136 6.91 5.20 8.83
C ALA A 136 7.69 5.27 7.51
N TYR A 137 7.99 4.12 6.90
CA TYR A 137 8.41 4.12 5.51
C TYR A 137 7.20 4.39 4.64
N TYR A 138 7.39 5.20 3.61
CA TYR A 138 6.43 5.42 2.56
C TYR A 138 7.03 4.95 1.24
N ILE A 139 6.30 4.09 0.54
CA ILE A 139 6.65 3.62 -0.80
C ILE A 139 5.54 4.11 -1.74
N ASP A 140 5.87 5.06 -2.62
CA ASP A 140 4.96 5.49 -3.69
C ASP A 140 5.19 4.66 -4.93
N CYS A 141 4.16 3.98 -5.40
CA CYS A 141 4.18 3.26 -6.67
C CYS A 141 3.27 3.97 -7.66
N GLY A 142 3.81 4.32 -8.82
CA GLY A 142 3.00 4.80 -9.94
C GLY A 142 3.35 4.10 -11.24
N CYS A 143 2.36 4.05 -12.11
CA CYS A 143 2.48 3.49 -13.45
C CYS A 143 1.67 4.37 -14.40
N GLY A 144 2.36 4.94 -15.38
CA GLY A 144 1.76 5.63 -16.50
C GLY A 144 1.61 4.70 -17.70
N LYS A 145 1.36 5.30 -18.88
CA LYS A 145 1.24 4.55 -20.13
C LYS A 145 2.58 3.97 -20.60
N ASP A 146 3.66 4.71 -20.35
CA ASP A 146 5.00 4.52 -20.91
C ASP A 146 6.11 4.65 -19.84
N TYR A 147 5.72 4.77 -18.56
CA TYR A 147 6.65 4.83 -17.44
C TYR A 147 6.11 4.06 -16.23
N GLY A 148 7.03 3.65 -15.36
CA GLY A 148 6.73 3.22 -14.01
C GLY A 148 7.73 3.86 -13.05
N GLN A 149 7.29 4.20 -11.86
CA GLN A 149 8.15 4.79 -10.83
C GLN A 149 7.86 4.20 -9.46
N ILE A 150 8.92 4.08 -8.68
CA ILE A 150 8.87 3.72 -7.26
C ILE A 150 9.73 4.71 -6.50
N TYR A 151 9.15 5.39 -5.52
CA TYR A 151 9.88 6.25 -4.59
C TYR A 151 9.75 5.74 -3.17
N ILE A 152 10.82 5.86 -2.39
CA ILE A 152 10.83 5.48 -0.98
C ILE A 152 11.31 6.65 -0.11
N GLY A 153 10.65 6.85 1.02
CA GLY A 153 10.98 7.85 2.03
C GLY A 153 10.68 7.33 3.43
N ASN A 154 11.31 7.85 4.48
CA ASN A 154 10.88 7.64 5.87
C ASN A 154 10.73 8.95 6.67
N GLY A 155 10.84 10.08 5.98
CA GLY A 155 10.75 11.42 6.57
C GLY A 155 12.02 11.91 7.26
N SER A 156 13.10 11.11 7.31
CA SER A 156 14.38 11.58 7.85
C SER A 156 15.06 12.55 6.87
N PRO A 157 16.00 13.38 7.32
CA PRO A 157 16.79 14.25 6.43
C PRO A 157 17.54 13.47 5.35
N GLU A 158 18.01 12.26 5.66
CA GLU A 158 18.76 11.39 4.74
C GLU A 158 17.85 10.69 3.73
N LEU A 159 16.62 10.35 4.14
CA LEU A 159 15.63 9.68 3.31
C LEU A 159 14.28 10.41 3.39
N PRO A 160 14.22 11.66 2.86
CA PRO A 160 13.02 12.48 2.94
C PRO A 160 11.88 11.83 2.16
N TYR A 161 10.65 12.16 2.52
CA TYR A 161 9.49 11.69 1.77
C TYR A 161 9.55 12.14 0.30
N PRO A 162 9.01 11.34 -0.64
CA PRO A 162 9.17 11.57 -2.08
C PRO A 162 8.76 12.97 -2.53
N TRP A 163 7.66 13.51 -1.99
CA TRP A 163 7.14 14.83 -2.34
C TRP A 163 8.05 16.00 -1.93
N ILE A 164 9.08 15.78 -1.13
CA ILE A 164 10.10 16.81 -0.85
C ILE A 164 10.98 17.05 -2.10
N LYS A 165 11.29 15.99 -2.85
CA LYS A 165 12.08 16.07 -4.09
C LYS A 165 11.20 16.14 -5.34
N HIS A 166 9.99 15.61 -5.25
CA HIS A 166 9.01 15.48 -6.32
C HIS A 166 7.66 16.07 -5.90
N PRO A 167 7.56 17.40 -5.67
CA PRO A 167 6.33 18.04 -5.21
C PRO A 167 5.15 17.84 -6.19
N GLU A 168 5.44 17.60 -7.47
CA GLU A 168 4.46 17.26 -8.49
C GLU A 168 3.66 15.97 -8.22
N LEU A 169 4.11 15.11 -7.30
CA LEU A 169 3.39 13.89 -6.91
C LEU A 169 2.11 14.17 -6.12
N ILE A 170 2.04 15.32 -5.44
CA ILE A 170 0.90 15.72 -4.60
C ILE A 170 0.21 16.99 -5.11
N ASP A 171 0.61 17.47 -6.28
CA ASP A 171 0.04 18.65 -6.94
C ASP A 171 -1.27 18.31 -7.64
N GLU A 172 -2.39 18.50 -6.94
CA GLU A 172 -3.75 18.22 -7.44
C GLU A 172 -4.08 18.94 -8.76
N SER A 173 -3.46 20.10 -9.02
CA SER A 173 -3.71 20.86 -10.26
C SER A 173 -3.23 20.13 -11.52
N LYS A 174 -2.37 19.12 -11.35
CA LYS A 174 -1.82 18.29 -12.43
C LYS A 174 -2.56 16.96 -12.60
N ASP A 175 -3.62 16.71 -11.85
CA ASP A 175 -4.52 15.61 -12.16
C ASP A 175 -5.32 15.95 -13.42
N SER A 176 -5.23 15.09 -14.42
CA SER A 176 -6.06 15.21 -15.62
C SER A 176 -7.53 15.02 -15.22
N GLU A 177 -8.44 15.86 -15.75
CA GLU A 177 -9.89 15.84 -15.47
C GLU A 177 -10.59 14.48 -15.73
N HIS A 178 -9.91 13.48 -16.28
CA HIS A 178 -10.47 12.21 -16.73
C HIS A 178 -9.81 10.95 -16.14
N ARG A 179 -9.15 11.03 -14.98
CA ARG A 179 -8.74 9.81 -14.25
C ARG A 179 -9.81 9.45 -13.23
N SER A 180 -10.75 8.62 -13.70
CA SER A 180 -11.75 7.90 -12.89
C SER A 180 -11.11 6.75 -12.13
#